data_AF-A0A933GUC2-F1
#
_entry.id   AF-A0A933GUC2-F1
#
_cell.length_a   1.000
_cell.length_b   1.000
_cell.length_c   1.000
_cell.angle_alpha   90.00
_cell.angle_beta   90.00
_cell.angle_gamma   90.00
#
_symmetry.space_group_name_H-M   'P 1'
#
loop_
_entity.id
_entity.type
_entity.pdbx_description
1 polymer ?
#
loop_
_entity_poly.entity_id
_entity_poly.type
_entity_poly.pdbx_seq_one_letter_code
_entity_poly.pdbx_strand_id
1 'polypeptide(L)'
;MSIANCGDLVRLFDYARVGWYFEHDRDDRAEHVVKEAAEVSEVLTARLGNRVDVLAEVLKDPDAFVPLVQTLVMPMTAPIRAMVYCVLRGAKVTAIDYKYAIRSRSTLEVTVEFGPHGELKFESKELWDAEALHHFGFAKLNDAPFVDGYFAFGRR
;
A
#
# COMPACT_ATOMS: atom_id res chain seq x y z
N MET A 1 9.46 -14.32 -15.58
CA MET A 1 8.89 -14.14 -14.22
C MET A 1 7.42 -14.45 -14.36
N SER A 2 6.94 -15.50 -13.69
CA SER A 2 5.54 -15.93 -13.83
C SER A 2 4.65 -14.86 -13.27
N ILE A 3 3.67 -14.40 -14.06
CA ILE A 3 2.48 -13.74 -13.55
C ILE A 3 1.95 -14.65 -12.44
N ALA A 4 1.73 -14.12 -11.24
CA ALA A 4 1.06 -14.89 -10.18
C ALA A 4 -0.22 -15.45 -10.79
N ASN A 5 -0.43 -16.77 -10.74
CA ASN A 5 -1.66 -17.29 -11.31
C ASN A 5 -2.84 -16.76 -10.47
N CYS A 6 -4.01 -16.61 -11.09
CA CYS A 6 -5.20 -16.06 -10.43
C CYS A 6 -5.53 -16.79 -9.09
N GLY A 7 -5.22 -18.09 -8.99
CA GLY A 7 -5.37 -18.86 -7.76
C GLY A 7 -4.44 -18.46 -6.63
N ASP A 8 -3.21 -18.03 -6.91
CA ASP A 8 -2.27 -17.52 -5.90
C ASP A 8 -2.75 -16.18 -5.34
N LEU A 9 -3.26 -15.30 -6.20
CA LEU A 9 -3.82 -14.01 -5.81
C LEU A 9 -5.04 -14.16 -4.89
N VAL A 10 -5.99 -15.03 -5.25
CA VAL A 10 -7.18 -15.27 -4.44
C VAL A 10 -6.79 -15.76 -3.05
N ARG A 11 -5.88 -16.73 -2.95
CA ARG A 11 -5.41 -17.27 -1.65
C ARG A 11 -4.72 -16.20 -0.81
N LEU A 12 -3.92 -15.34 -1.43
CA LEU A 12 -3.26 -14.23 -0.76
C LEU A 12 -4.27 -13.22 -0.19
N PHE A 13 -5.33 -12.90 -0.95
CA PHE A 13 -6.35 -11.95 -0.51
C PHE A 13 -7.29 -12.55 0.54
N ASP A 14 -7.63 -13.84 0.43
CA ASP A 14 -8.31 -14.59 1.50
C ASP A 14 -7.51 -14.54 2.79
N TYR A 15 -6.19 -14.79 2.70
CA TYR A 15 -5.29 -14.72 3.84
C TYR A 15 -5.27 -13.33 4.48
N ALA A 16 -5.21 -12.28 3.67
CA ALA A 16 -5.29 -10.89 4.10
C ALA A 16 -6.71 -10.42 4.53
N ARG A 17 -7.69 -11.34 4.57
CA ARG A 17 -9.10 -11.11 4.93
C ARG A 17 -9.84 -10.13 4.02
N VAL A 18 -9.40 -10.01 2.77
CA VAL A 18 -10.03 -9.22 1.71
C VAL A 18 -10.40 -10.07 0.50
N GLY A 19 -10.56 -11.39 0.71
CA GLY A 19 -10.95 -12.36 -0.31
C GLY A 19 -12.27 -12.05 -1.02
N TRP A 20 -13.17 -11.35 -0.32
CA TRP A 20 -14.44 -10.86 -0.87
C TRP A 20 -14.25 -10.02 -2.15
N TYR A 21 -13.08 -9.42 -2.34
CA TYR A 21 -12.74 -8.65 -3.54
C TYR A 21 -12.80 -9.48 -4.84
N PHE A 22 -12.65 -10.80 -4.73
CA PHE A 22 -12.66 -11.75 -5.85
C PHE A 22 -13.96 -12.57 -5.97
N GLU A 23 -14.99 -12.30 -5.15
CA GLU A 23 -16.27 -13.03 -5.21
C GLU A 23 -17.02 -12.81 -6.53
N HIS A 24 -16.80 -11.65 -7.16
CA HIS A 24 -17.37 -11.28 -8.44
C HIS A 24 -16.27 -10.79 -9.40
N ASP A 25 -16.42 -11.08 -10.69
CA ASP A 25 -15.52 -10.62 -11.76
C ASP A 25 -14.04 -10.95 -11.50
N ARG A 26 -13.79 -12.19 -11.04
CA ARG A 26 -12.48 -12.64 -10.53
C ARG A 26 -11.31 -12.30 -11.48
N ASP A 27 -11.47 -12.55 -12.77
CA ASP A 27 -10.38 -12.34 -13.74
C ASP A 27 -10.08 -10.84 -13.93
N ASP A 28 -11.11 -10.01 -14.11
CA ASP A 28 -10.98 -8.54 -14.20
C ASP A 28 -10.34 -7.95 -12.92
N ARG A 29 -10.74 -8.47 -11.75
CA ARG A 29 -10.19 -8.09 -10.45
C ARG A 29 -8.72 -8.50 -10.32
N ALA A 30 -8.34 -9.66 -10.85
CA ALA A 30 -6.97 -10.14 -10.84
C ALA A 30 -6.09 -9.27 -11.74
N GLU A 31 -6.57 -8.94 -12.94
CA GLU A 31 -5.90 -8.01 -13.84
C GLU A 31 -5.71 -6.63 -13.20
N HIS A 32 -6.74 -6.12 -12.52
CA HIS A 32 -6.65 -4.87 -11.77
C HIS A 32 -5.56 -4.94 -10.70
N VAL A 33 -5.54 -5.97 -9.85
CA VAL A 33 -4.52 -6.15 -8.80
C VAL A 33 -3.12 -6.24 -9.38
N VAL A 34 -2.94 -6.98 -10.47
CA VAL A 34 -1.64 -7.09 -11.15
C VAL A 34 -1.18 -5.73 -11.66
N LYS A 35 -2.09 -4.95 -12.24
CA LYS A 35 -1.78 -3.59 -12.72
C LYS A 35 -1.40 -2.67 -11.56
N GLU A 36 -2.19 -2.61 -10.50
CA GLU A 36 -1.91 -1.80 -9.31
C GLU A 36 -0.55 -2.17 -8.69
N ALA A 37 -0.26 -3.47 -8.52
CA ALA A 37 1.03 -3.93 -7.99
C ALA A 37 2.21 -3.58 -8.92
N ALA A 38 2.01 -3.57 -10.24
CA ALA A 38 3.02 -3.14 -11.20
C ALA A 38 3.31 -1.64 -11.08
N GLU A 39 2.29 -0.80 -10.96
CA GLU A 39 2.46 0.64 -10.76
C GLU A 39 3.22 0.95 -9.45
N VAL A 40 2.94 0.22 -8.36
CA VAL A 40 3.72 0.35 -7.11
C VAL A 40 5.18 -0.07 -7.31
N SER A 41 5.40 -1.16 -8.05
CA SER A 41 6.74 -1.66 -8.38
C SER A 41 7.56 -0.65 -9.18
N GLU A 42 6.92 0.07 -10.11
CA GLU A 42 7.54 1.15 -10.88
C GLU A 42 7.95 2.33 -9.97
N VAL A 43 7.05 2.77 -9.09
CA VAL A 43 7.36 3.84 -8.13
C VAL A 43 8.53 3.45 -7.24
N LEU A 44 8.52 2.24 -6.67
CA LEU A 44 9.59 1.77 -5.80
C LEU A 44 10.91 1.65 -6.55
N THR A 45 10.90 1.09 -7.76
CA THR A 45 12.11 0.95 -8.59
C THR A 45 12.73 2.32 -8.90
N ALA A 46 11.91 3.31 -9.23
CA ALA A 46 12.36 4.67 -9.48
C ALA A 46 12.95 5.34 -8.23
N ARG A 47 12.39 5.06 -7.05
CA ARG A 47 12.82 5.68 -5.78
C ARG A 47 14.05 5.03 -5.16
N LEU A 48 14.17 3.71 -5.26
CA LEU A 48 15.21 2.94 -4.59
C LEU A 48 16.43 2.71 -5.49
N GLY A 49 16.30 2.90 -6.81
CA GLY A 49 17.39 2.74 -7.77
C GLY A 49 17.68 1.28 -8.14
N ASN A 50 16.87 0.34 -7.67
CA ASN A 50 16.95 -1.08 -7.98
C ASN A 50 15.56 -1.64 -8.30
N ARG A 51 15.50 -2.67 -9.13
CA ARG A 51 14.23 -3.33 -9.49
C ARG A 51 13.57 -3.92 -8.25
N VAL A 52 12.32 -3.52 -8.01
CA VAL A 52 11.42 -4.12 -7.02
C VAL A 52 10.24 -4.74 -7.75
N ASP A 53 9.87 -5.96 -7.36
CA ASP A 53 8.65 -6.63 -7.81
C ASP A 53 7.78 -6.87 -6.58
N VAL A 54 6.82 -5.98 -6.36
CA VAL A 54 5.97 -5.99 -5.16
C VAL A 54 5.21 -7.29 -5.04
N LEU A 55 4.67 -7.80 -6.15
CA LEU A 55 3.85 -9.00 -6.08
C LEU A 55 4.69 -10.23 -5.71
N ALA A 56 5.90 -10.34 -6.26
CA ALA A 56 6.84 -11.39 -5.90
C ALA A 56 7.27 -11.29 -4.42
N GLU A 57 7.47 -10.08 -3.89
CA GLU A 57 7.81 -9.88 -2.48
C GLU A 57 6.67 -10.27 -1.54
N VAL A 58 5.44 -9.83 -1.85
CA VAL A 58 4.25 -10.15 -1.07
C VAL A 58 4.00 -11.66 -1.05
N LEU A 59 4.19 -12.35 -2.17
CA LEU A 59 4.05 -13.81 -2.23
C LEU A 59 5.15 -14.56 -1.44
N LYS A 60 6.32 -13.95 -1.26
CA LYS A 60 7.43 -14.54 -0.52
C LYS A 60 7.24 -14.43 1.00
N ASP A 61 6.66 -13.34 1.47
CA ASP A 61 6.41 -13.07 2.90
C ASP A 61 5.01 -12.48 3.13
N PRO A 62 3.95 -13.28 2.95
CA PRO A 62 2.58 -12.78 2.99
C PRO A 62 2.18 -12.20 4.36
N ASP A 63 2.78 -12.69 5.45
CA ASP A 63 2.49 -12.26 6.82
C ASP A 63 2.90 -10.81 7.05
N ALA A 64 4.12 -10.44 6.62
CA ALA A 64 4.63 -9.08 6.75
C ALA A 64 3.87 -8.08 5.87
N PHE A 65 3.26 -8.55 4.78
CA PHE A 65 2.66 -7.69 3.76
C PHE A 65 1.12 -7.68 3.72
N VAL A 66 0.44 -8.27 4.71
CA VAL A 66 -1.04 -8.20 4.82
C VAL A 66 -1.58 -6.77 4.65
N PRO A 67 -1.02 -5.73 5.31
CA PRO A 67 -1.53 -4.36 5.12
C PRO A 67 -1.38 -3.86 3.68
N LEU A 68 -0.30 -4.21 2.99
CA LEU A 68 -0.09 -3.83 1.59
C LEU A 68 -1.12 -4.50 0.68
N VAL A 69 -1.43 -5.79 0.91
CA VAL A 69 -2.50 -6.50 0.18
C VAL A 69 -3.85 -5.81 0.35
N GLN A 70 -4.18 -5.42 1.58
CA GLN A 70 -5.42 -4.70 1.87
C GLN A 70 -5.50 -3.36 1.15
N THR A 71 -4.37 -2.67 0.94
CA THR A 71 -4.38 -1.41 0.17
C THR A 71 -4.72 -1.60 -1.31
N LEU A 72 -4.51 -2.79 -1.88
CA LEU A 72 -4.78 -3.08 -3.30
C LEU A 72 -6.28 -3.18 -3.61
N VAL A 73 -7.14 -3.33 -2.60
CA VAL A 73 -8.61 -3.30 -2.77
C VAL A 73 -9.22 -1.93 -2.47
N MET A 74 -8.39 -0.97 -2.05
CA MET A 74 -8.82 0.38 -1.70
C MET A 74 -8.50 1.37 -2.82
N PRO A 75 -9.25 2.48 -2.94
CA PRO A 75 -8.96 3.56 -3.88
C PRO A 75 -7.76 4.39 -3.39
N MET A 76 -6.59 3.75 -3.35
CA MET A 76 -5.33 4.34 -2.95
C MET A 76 -4.44 4.58 -4.17
N THR A 77 -3.56 5.58 -4.15
CA THR A 77 -2.60 5.77 -5.25
C THR A 77 -1.32 4.93 -5.09
N ALA A 78 -0.68 4.59 -6.21
CA ALA A 78 0.57 3.83 -6.21
C ALA A 78 1.70 4.47 -5.36
N PRO A 79 1.91 5.81 -5.35
CA PRO A 79 2.87 6.43 -4.45
C PRO A 79 2.63 6.16 -2.97
N ILE A 80 1.37 6.15 -2.53
CA ILE A 80 1.04 5.91 -1.12
C ILE A 80 1.18 4.42 -0.78
N ARG A 81 0.80 3.50 -1.68
CA ARG A 81 1.08 2.07 -1.50
C ARG A 81 2.58 1.77 -1.45
N ALA A 82 3.39 2.47 -2.26
CA ALA A 82 4.84 2.37 -2.21
C ALA A 82 5.41 2.85 -0.86
N MET A 83 4.83 3.91 -0.29
CA MET A 83 5.15 4.35 1.07
C MET A 83 4.80 3.27 2.10
N VAL A 84 3.60 2.67 2.03
CA VAL A 84 3.19 1.57 2.92
C VAL A 84 4.20 0.42 2.85
N TYR A 85 4.60 0.01 1.64
CA TYR A 85 5.65 -0.98 1.44
C TYR A 85 6.95 -0.61 2.19
N CYS A 86 7.44 0.63 2.05
CA CYS A 86 8.64 1.09 2.75
C CYS A 86 8.47 1.00 4.28
N VAL A 87 7.32 1.41 4.82
CA VAL A 87 7.03 1.35 6.26
C VAL A 87 7.01 -0.09 6.76
N LEU A 88 6.38 -1.02 6.04
CA LEU A 88 6.38 -2.45 6.39
C LEU A 88 7.78 -3.07 6.36
N ARG A 89 8.68 -2.49 5.56
CA ARG A 89 10.11 -2.86 5.50
C ARG A 89 10.98 -2.11 6.52
N GLY A 90 10.37 -1.38 7.45
CA GLY A 90 11.04 -0.73 8.57
C GLY A 90 11.38 0.75 8.33
N ALA A 91 10.84 1.40 7.30
CA ALA A 91 10.99 2.84 7.14
C ALA A 91 10.28 3.58 8.28
N LYS A 92 10.90 4.67 8.74
CA LYS A 92 10.32 5.55 9.76
C LYS A 92 9.66 6.74 9.10
N VAL A 93 8.39 7.01 9.41
CA VAL A 93 7.73 8.24 8.96
C VAL A 93 8.31 9.43 9.73
N THR A 94 8.89 10.39 9.01
CA THR A 94 9.54 11.58 9.58
C THR A 94 8.68 12.83 9.45
N ALA A 95 7.86 12.94 8.40
CA ALA A 95 6.93 14.05 8.21
C ALA A 95 5.67 13.60 7.46
N ILE A 96 4.54 14.22 7.81
CA ILE A 96 3.26 14.11 7.09
C ILE A 96 2.73 15.53 6.93
N ASP A 97 2.63 15.98 5.67
CA ASP A 97 2.12 17.28 5.31
C ASP A 97 0.85 17.14 4.47
N TYR A 98 -0.26 17.68 4.97
CA TYR A 98 -1.51 17.71 4.24
C TYR A 98 -1.95 19.14 3.98
N LYS A 99 -1.91 19.55 2.71
CA LYS A 99 -2.38 20.86 2.26
C LYS A 99 -3.76 20.70 1.66
N TYR A 100 -4.75 21.25 2.36
CA TYR A 100 -6.12 21.33 1.88
C TYR A 100 -6.46 22.77 1.51
N ALA A 101 -6.80 22.99 0.25
CA ALA A 101 -7.31 24.28 -0.21
C ALA A 101 -8.69 24.08 -0.83
N ILE A 102 -9.69 24.74 -0.24
CA ILE A 102 -11.09 24.73 -0.72
C ILE A 102 -11.07 25.21 -2.18
N ARG A 103 -11.20 24.26 -3.13
CA ARG A 103 -11.25 24.43 -4.60
C ARG A 103 -9.92 24.42 -5.39
N SER A 104 -8.74 24.22 -4.79
CA SER A 104 -7.46 24.39 -5.51
C SER A 104 -6.47 23.22 -5.45
N ARG A 105 -6.98 21.99 -5.31
CA ARG A 105 -6.26 20.71 -5.12
C ARG A 105 -5.83 20.49 -3.68
N SER A 106 -6.08 19.28 -3.20
CA SER A 106 -5.46 18.71 -2.00
C SER A 106 -4.12 18.09 -2.37
N THR A 107 -3.13 18.23 -1.51
CA THR A 107 -1.86 17.48 -1.63
C THR A 107 -1.54 16.85 -0.29
N LEU A 108 -1.39 15.54 -0.30
CA LEU A 108 -0.82 14.75 0.76
C LEU A 108 0.64 14.46 0.42
N GLU A 109 1.51 14.69 1.38
CA GLU A 109 2.94 14.41 1.28
C GLU A 109 3.40 13.66 2.51
N VAL A 110 4.09 12.54 2.31
CA VAL A 110 4.64 11.71 3.38
C VAL A 110 6.13 11.52 3.13
N THR A 111 6.94 11.89 4.11
CA THR A 111 8.38 11.68 4.09
C THR A 111 8.73 10.55 5.03
N VAL A 112 9.55 9.61 4.55
CA VAL A 112 10.03 8.47 5.32
C VAL A 112 11.55 8.39 5.23
N GLU A 113 12.18 7.96 6.32
CA GLU A 113 13.60 7.59 6.37
C GLU A 113 13.71 6.07 6.18
N PHE A 114 14.41 5.63 5.13
CA PHE A 114 14.48 4.22 4.75
C PHE A 114 15.92 3.71 4.57
N GLY A 115 16.54 3.37 5.70
CA GLY A 115 17.85 2.71 5.74
C GLY A 115 18.90 3.40 4.86
N PRO A 116 19.63 2.67 4.00
CA PRO A 116 20.70 3.24 3.16
C PRO A 116 20.20 4.19 2.07
N HIS A 117 18.89 4.24 1.81
CA HIS A 117 18.30 5.11 0.79
C HIS A 117 18.03 6.53 1.31
N GLY A 118 18.13 6.75 2.63
CA GLY A 118 17.90 8.06 3.24
C GLY A 118 16.42 8.48 3.21
N GLU A 119 16.17 9.76 3.03
CA GLU A 119 14.82 10.31 2.99
C GLU A 119 14.15 10.11 1.63
N LEU A 120 12.95 9.51 1.65
CA LEU A 120 12.09 9.31 0.50
C LEU A 120 10.78 10.07 0.73
N LYS A 121 10.31 10.76 -0.32
CA LYS A 121 9.10 11.57 -0.29
C LYS A 121 8.05 11.05 -1.26
N PHE A 122 6.86 10.75 -0.74
CA PHE A 122 5.72 10.24 -1.48
C PHE A 122 4.61 11.29 -1.48
N GLU A 123 4.06 11.60 -2.66
CA GLU A 123 3.03 12.62 -2.84
C GLU A 123 1.78 12.01 -3.48
N SER A 124 0.62 12.42 -3.00
CA SER A 124 -0.66 12.18 -3.64
C SER A 124 -1.53 13.44 -3.68
N LYS A 125 -2.35 13.55 -4.71
CA LYS A 125 -3.36 14.60 -4.86
C LYS A 125 -4.79 14.08 -4.63
N GLU A 126 -4.94 12.77 -4.44
CA GLU A 126 -6.22 12.13 -4.22
C GLU A 126 -6.67 12.32 -2.76
N LEU A 127 -7.87 12.86 -2.56
CA LEU A 127 -8.44 13.09 -1.23
C LEU A 127 -8.60 11.78 -0.45
N TRP A 128 -8.90 10.69 -1.16
CA TRP A 128 -9.09 9.37 -0.57
C TRP A 128 -7.83 8.79 0.05
N ASP A 129 -6.64 9.17 -0.42
CA ASP A 129 -5.40 8.72 0.20
C ASP A 129 -5.23 9.30 1.61
N ALA A 130 -5.55 10.59 1.78
CA ALA A 130 -5.49 11.23 3.09
C ALA A 130 -6.49 10.59 4.08
N GLU A 131 -7.70 10.29 3.60
CA GLU A 131 -8.72 9.61 4.41
C GLU A 131 -8.31 8.17 4.73
N ALA A 132 -7.79 7.42 3.75
CA ALA A 132 -7.30 6.07 3.95
C ALA A 132 -6.14 6.04 4.96
N LEU A 133 -5.18 6.96 4.89
CA LEU A 133 -4.10 7.06 5.88
C LEU A 133 -4.62 7.38 7.28
N HIS A 134 -5.65 8.22 7.40
CA HIS A 134 -6.32 8.47 8.68
C HIS A 134 -6.90 7.16 9.24
N HIS A 135 -7.50 6.33 8.39
CA HIS A 135 -8.16 5.07 8.77
C HIS A 135 -7.20 3.91 9.01
N PHE A 136 -6.05 3.88 8.33
CA PHE A 136 -4.96 2.94 8.59
C PHE A 136 -4.29 3.18 9.95
N GLY A 137 -4.74 4.19 10.69
CA GLY A 137 -4.34 4.41 12.07
C GLY A 137 -2.84 4.58 12.19
N PHE A 138 -2.23 5.40 11.32
CA PHE A 138 -0.84 5.81 11.48
C PHE A 138 -0.66 6.44 12.86
N ALA A 139 -0.26 5.61 13.82
CA ALA A 139 -0.07 5.95 15.21
C ALA A 139 1.38 5.68 15.58
N LYS A 140 1.89 6.37 16.59
CA LYS A 140 3.19 6.04 17.18
C LYS A 140 2.97 5.10 18.35
N LEU A 141 3.54 3.90 18.29
CA LEU A 141 3.73 3.04 19.46
C LEU A 141 5.23 3.00 19.76
N ASN A 142 5.65 3.57 20.88
CA ASN A 142 7.07 3.64 21.29
C ASN A 142 7.99 4.22 20.19
N ASP A 143 7.61 5.34 19.57
CA ASP A 143 8.34 6.02 18.48
C ASP A 143 8.52 5.23 17.16
N ALA A 144 7.93 4.04 17.05
CA ALA A 144 7.79 3.31 15.79
C ALA A 144 6.42 3.61 15.15
N PRO A 145 6.36 3.80 13.81
CA PRO A 145 5.09 3.88 13.11
C PRO A 145 4.36 2.54 13.22
N PHE A 146 3.15 2.57 13.76
CA PHE A 146 2.22 1.45 13.79
C PHE A 146 1.10 1.74 12.79
N VAL A 147 0.75 0.73 11.98
CA VAL A 147 -0.39 0.74 11.08
C VAL A 147 -1.41 -0.23 11.66
N ASP A 148 -2.47 0.30 12.26
CA ASP A 148 -3.60 -0.52 12.73
C ASP A 148 -4.57 -0.74 11.56
N GLY A 149 -4.69 -1.99 11.10
CA GLY A 149 -5.63 -2.33 10.03
C GLY A 149 -7.08 -2.25 10.54
N TYR A 150 -7.72 -1.07 10.43
CA TYR A 150 -9.05 -0.84 11.00
C TYR A 150 -10.24 -1.38 10.17
N PHE A 151 -10.02 -2.25 9.18
CA PHE A 151 -11.13 -2.88 8.46
C PHE A 151 -11.56 -4.20 9.13
N ALA A 152 -12.17 -4.06 10.31
CA ALA A 152 -13.05 -5.08 10.88
C ALA A 152 -14.52 -4.74 10.54
N PHE A 153 -14.94 -4.98 9.30
CA PHE A 153 -16.35 -5.06 8.92
C PHE A 153 -16.51 -6.22 7.93
N GLY A 154 -17.19 -7.33 8.21
CA GLY A 154 -18.01 -7.66 9.37
C GLY A 154 -18.02 -9.15 9.69
N ARG A 155 -18.29 -9.43 10.97
CA ARG A 155 -18.91 -10.68 11.39
C ARG A 155 -20.37 -10.65 10.92
N ARG A 156 -20.74 -11.53 9.99
CA ARG A 156 -21.94 -12.35 10.07
C ARG A 156 -21.67 -13.71 9.47
#